data_AF-A0AAU7PJ09-F1
#
_entry.id   AF-A0AAU7PJ09-F1
#
_cell.length_a   1.000
_cell.length_b   1.000
_cell.length_c   1.000
_cell.angle_alpha   90.00
_cell.angle_beta   90.00
_cell.angle_gamma   90.00
#
_symmetry.space_group_name_H-M   'P 1'
#
loop_
_entity.id
_entity.type
_entity.pdbx_description
1 polymer ?
#
loop_
_entity_poly.entity_id
_entity_poly.type
_entity_poly.pdbx_seq_one_letter_code
_entity_poly.pdbx_strand_id
1 'polypeptide(L)' 'MIDNSELPIGFTMELAQHSDILTRFAGLTEHERDRIVDGARTIESRVEMRNYVESMFQEPKSSFF' A
#
# COMPACT_ATOMS: atom_id res chain seq x y z
N MET A 1 -8.78 -9.09 21.23
CA MET A 1 -8.71 -8.22 20.05
C MET A 1 -8.19 -9.09 18.93
N ILE A 2 -8.86 -9.16 17.78
CA ILE A 2 -8.37 -10.02 16.69
C ILE A 2 -7.13 -9.32 16.11
N ASP A 3 -5.94 -9.83 16.45
CA ASP A 3 -4.70 -9.59 15.72
C ASP A 3 -4.88 -10.15 14.31
N ASN A 4 -5.48 -9.33 13.44
CA ASN A 4 -5.45 -9.54 12.00
C ASN A 4 -4.13 -8.98 11.44
N SER A 5 -3.00 -9.36 12.04
CA SER A 5 -1.66 -8.93 11.60
C SER A 5 -1.26 -9.49 10.23
N GLU A 6 -2.14 -10.27 9.59
CA GLU A 6 -1.95 -10.73 8.23
C GLU A 6 -2.33 -9.63 7.23
N LEU A 7 -1.39 -9.33 6.34
CA LEU A 7 -1.58 -8.42 5.22
C LEU A 7 -2.58 -9.04 4.22
N PRO A 8 -3.46 -8.24 3.60
CA PRO A 8 -4.32 -8.72 2.52
C PRO A 8 -3.48 -9.37 1.42
N ILE A 9 -3.85 -10.57 0.96
CA ILE A 9 -3.07 -11.33 -0.03
C ILE A 9 -2.81 -10.49 -1.29
N GLY A 10 -3.84 -9.80 -1.80
CA GLY A 10 -3.70 -8.92 -2.97
C GLY A 10 -2.72 -7.78 -2.73
N PHE A 11 -2.67 -7.25 -1.51
CA PHE A 11 -1.74 -6.20 -1.14
C PHE A 11 -0.30 -6.72 -1.12
N THR A 12 -0.05 -7.86 -0.48
CA THR A 12 1.27 -8.50 -0.48
C THR A 12 1.74 -8.86 -1.88
N MET A 13 0.85 -9.34 -2.74
CA MET A 13 1.17 -9.68 -4.13
C MET A 13 1.55 -8.46 -4.97
N GLU A 14 0.84 -7.35 -4.85
CA GLU A 14 1.18 -6.13 -5.60
C GLU A 14 2.46 -5.50 -5.01
N LEU A 15 2.64 -5.43 -3.68
CA LEU A 15 3.91 -4.97 -3.09
C LEU A 15 5.13 -5.76 -3.59
N ALA A 16 5.02 -7.09 -3.70
CA ALA A 16 6.11 -7.94 -4.19
C ALA A 16 6.46 -7.67 -5.68
N GLN A 17 5.51 -7.14 -6.46
CA GLN A 17 5.73 -6.73 -7.85
C GLN A 17 6.38 -5.34 -7.97
N HIS A 18 6.34 -4.52 -6.92
CA HIS A 18 6.87 -3.16 -6.87
C HIS A 18 7.95 -3.01 -5.80
N SER A 19 9.16 -3.51 -6.08
CA SER A 19 10.29 -3.57 -5.12
C SER A 19 10.65 -2.22 -4.47
N ASP A 20 10.50 -1.13 -5.21
CA ASP A 20 10.72 0.24 -4.74
C ASP A 20 9.67 0.67 -3.70
N ILE A 21 8.39 0.38 -3.98
CA ILE A 21 7.26 0.63 -3.07
C ILE A 21 7.38 -0.25 -1.83
N LEU A 22 7.73 -1.53 -1.99
CA LEU A 22 7.98 -2.44 -0.87
C LEU A 22 9.09 -1.92 0.05
N THR A 23 10.19 -1.42 -0.52
CA THR A 23 11.30 -0.88 0.26
C THR A 23 10.87 0.35 1.06
N ARG A 24 10.09 1.25 0.45
CA ARG A 24 9.54 2.42 1.15
C ARG A 24 8.55 2.02 2.24
N PHE A 25 7.63 1.12 1.92
CA PHE A 25 6.65 0.58 2.87
C PHE A 25 7.32 -0.07 4.09
N ALA A 26 8.39 -0.84 3.88
CA ALA A 26 9.16 -1.47 4.96
C ALA A 26 9.88 -0.47 5.87
N GLY A 27 10.18 0.73 5.38
CA GLY A 27 10.78 1.81 6.16
C GLY A 27 9.79 2.67 6.95
N LEU A 28 8.48 2.47 6.76
CA LEU A 28 7.44 3.22 7.46
C LEU A 28 7.31 2.79 8.92
N THR A 29 6.86 3.72 9.76
CA THR A 29 6.48 3.40 11.14
C THR A 29 5.31 2.40 11.17
N GLU A 30 5.14 1.70 12.28
CA GLU A 30 4.00 0.77 12.46
C GLU A 30 2.65 1.47 12.21
N HIS A 31 2.43 2.65 12.80
CA HIS A 31 1.22 3.44 12.59
C HIS A 31 0.97 3.88 11.14
N GLU A 32 2.01 4.07 10.34
CA GLU A 32 1.88 4.39 8.92
C GLU A 32 1.56 3.13 8.10
N ARG A 33 2.23 2.02 8.41
CA ARG A 33 1.93 0.72 7.81
C ARG A 33 0.50 0.30 8.10
N ASP A 34 0.03 0.44 9.34
CA ASP A 34 -1.33 0.09 9.74
C ASP A 34 -2.38 0.88 8.96
N ARG A 35 -2.20 2.21 8.83
CA ARG A 35 -3.10 3.05 8.03
C ARG A 35 -3.19 2.61 6.58
N ILE A 36 -2.06 2.20 6.00
CA ILE A 36 -2.00 1.69 4.64
C ILE A 36 -2.66 0.31 4.52
N VAL A 37 -2.40 -0.58 5.47
CA VAL A 37 -2.97 -1.93 5.50
C VAL A 37 -4.49 -1.86 5.68
N ASP A 38 -4.98 -0.98 6.54
CA ASP A 38 -6.40 -0.76 6.75
C ASP A 38 -7.08 -0.23 5.49
N GLY A 39 -6.44 0.68 4.75
CA GLY A 39 -6.92 1.11 3.43
C GLY A 39 -6.91 -0.02 2.41
N ALA A 40 -5.89 -0.88 2.39
CA ALA A 40 -5.85 -2.03 1.50
C ALA A 40 -6.97 -3.06 1.80
N ARG A 41 -7.40 -3.19 3.06
CA ARG A 41 -8.51 -4.09 3.45
C ARG A 41 -9.86 -3.67 2.86
N THR A 42 -10.04 -2.40 2.49
CA THR A 42 -11.30 -1.91 1.90
C THR A 42 -11.37 -2.11 0.38
N ILE A 43 -10.31 -2.66 -0.23
CA ILE A 43 -10.21 -2.81 -1.67
C ILE A 43 -10.65 -4.22 -2.10
N GLU A 44 -11.64 -4.28 -2.99
CA GLU A 44 -12.27 -5.55 -3.37
C GLU A 44 -11.79 -6.09 -4.73
N SER A 45 -11.15 -5.26 -5.55
CA SER A 45 -10.68 -5.66 -6.87
C SER A 45 -9.16 -5.59 -7.03
N ARG A 46 -8.63 -6.48 -7.88
CA ARG A 46 -7.19 -6.50 -8.21
C ARG A 46 -6.72 -5.18 -8.83
N VAL A 47 -7.55 -4.57 -9.68
CA VAL A 47 -7.18 -3.33 -10.37
C VAL A 47 -7.10 -2.17 -9.38
N GLU A 48 -8.07 -2.05 -8.47
CA GLU A 48 -8.02 -1.04 -7.42
C GLU A 48 -6.86 -1.28 -6.47
N MET A 49 -6.51 -2.55 -6.16
CA MET A 49 -5.37 -2.85 -5.28
C MET A 49 -4.06 -2.38 -5.90
N ARG A 50 -3.88 -2.61 -7.21
CA ARG A 50 -2.71 -2.09 -7.93
C ARG A 50 -2.66 -0.57 -7.87
N ASN A 51 -3.76 0.09 -8.22
CA ASN A 51 -3.83 1.55 -8.21
C ASN A 51 -3.54 2.10 -6.80
N TYR A 52 -4.05 1.44 -5.76
CA TYR A 52 -3.82 1.78 -4.37
C TYR A 52 -2.33 1.71 -4.03
N VAL A 53 -1.67 0.58 -4.31
CA VAL A 53 -0.22 0.39 -4.11
C VAL A 53 0.60 1.41 -4.89
N GLU A 54 0.32 1.59 -6.19
CA GLU A 54 1.03 2.52 -7.05
C GLU A 54 0.84 3.99 -6.62
N SER A 55 -0.25 4.32 -5.92
CA SER A 55 -0.54 5.68 -5.44
C SER A 55 0.16 6.05 -4.12
N MET A 56 0.65 5.08 -3.35
CA MET A 56 1.15 5.28 -1.97
C MET A 56 2.25 6.34 -1.86
N PHE A 57 3.09 6.42 -2.88
CA PHE A 57 4.26 7.29 -2.91
C PHE A 57 4.33 8.13 -4.18
N GLN A 58 3.19 8.33 -4.87
CA GLN A 58 3.14 9.29 -5.96
C GLN A 58 3.35 10.67 -5.37
N GLU A 59 4.47 11.29 -5.72
CA GLU A 59 4.65 12.71 -5.48
C GLU A 59 3.55 13.45 -6.25
N PRO A 60 2.87 14.43 -5.65
CA PRO A 60 2.02 15.31 -6.43
C PRO A 60 2.91 15.88 -7.53
N LYS A 61 2.59 15.57 -8.80
CA LYS A 61 3.22 16.25 -9.92
C LYS A 61 2.92 17.72 -9.71
N SER A 62 3.89 18.45 -9.17
CA SER A 62 3.91 19.89 -9.13
C SER A 62 3.68 20.34 -10.57
N SER A 63 2.44 20.72 -10.87
CA SER A 63 2.11 21.42 -12.11
C SER A 63 2.80 22.76 -12.02
N PHE A 64 4.07 22.79 -12.42
CA PHE A 64 4.72 24.01 -12.84
C PHE A 64 4.22 24.27 -14.27
N PHE A 65 3.06 24.92 -14.35
CA PHE A 65 2.63 25.69 -15.51
C PHE A 65 2.74 27.16 -15.17
#